data_AF-A0A9D2PAJ3-F1
#
_entry.id   AF-A0A9D2PAJ3-F1
#
_cell.length_a   1.000
_cell.length_b   1.000
_cell.length_c   1.000
_cell.angle_alpha   90.00
_cell.angle_beta   90.00
_cell.angle_gamma   90.00
#
_symmetry.space_group_name_H-M   'P 1'
#
loop_
_entity.id
_entity.type
_entity.pdbx_description
1 polymer ?
#
loop_
_entity_poly.entity_id
_entity_poly.type
_entity_poly.pdbx_seq_one_letter_code
_entity_poly.pdbx_strand_id
1 'polypeptide(L)'
;MNIILGILIPFAGTAAGAACVFFMKNQIRPLVQKMLLGFASGVMVAASVWSLLIPAMDMAADMGKFAFVPAAAGFLLGMAFLLAMDRLVPHLHMDHKEPEGPKSSLKKSTMLVLAVTLHNIPEGMAVGVVFAGMMQGKELITLAGAFALSIGIAVQNFPEGAIISMPLKSEGLSRQRAFLYGAASGIVEPIGAGITILLASYITPVLPYLLAFAAGAMLYVVVEELIPESAEGEHSNIGTIGFAAGFVLMMILDVALG
;
A
#
# COMPACT_ATOMS: atom_id res chain seq x y z
N MET A 1 -23.83 -2.87 0.21
CA MET A 1 -23.21 -4.12 -0.31
C MET A 1 -21.93 -3.83 -1.09
N ASN A 2 -21.94 -2.90 -2.06
CA ASN A 2 -20.78 -2.62 -2.92
C ASN A 2 -19.58 -2.01 -2.16
N ILE A 3 -19.80 -1.15 -1.17
CA ILE A 3 -18.71 -0.49 -0.40
C ILE A 3 -17.94 -1.50 0.47
N ILE A 4 -18.64 -2.39 1.16
CA ILE A 4 -18.02 -3.42 2.00
C ILE A 4 -17.12 -4.34 1.16
N LEU A 5 -17.57 -4.69 -0.06
CA LEU A 5 -16.73 -5.44 -0.98
C LEU A 5 -15.50 -4.63 -1.40
N GLY A 6 -15.67 -3.36 -1.74
CA GLY A 6 -14.57 -2.45 -2.09
C GLY A 6 -13.46 -2.40 -1.04
N ILE A 7 -13.82 -2.16 0.22
CA ILE A 7 -12.84 -2.05 1.32
C ILE A 7 -12.17 -3.38 1.71
N LEU A 8 -12.73 -4.53 1.29
CA LEU A 8 -12.17 -5.85 1.55
C LEU A 8 -11.27 -6.37 0.42
N ILE A 9 -11.34 -5.76 -0.77
CA ILE A 9 -10.55 -6.18 -1.94
C ILE A 9 -9.03 -6.09 -1.66
N PRO A 10 -8.49 -4.98 -1.13
CA PRO A 10 -7.08 -4.89 -0.74
C PRO A 10 -6.64 -6.06 0.15
N PHE A 11 -7.42 -6.30 1.22
CA PHE A 11 -7.11 -7.33 2.21
C PHE A 11 -7.16 -8.73 1.60
N ALA A 12 -8.09 -8.96 0.68
CA ALA A 12 -8.16 -10.20 -0.08
C ALA A 12 -6.90 -10.41 -0.94
N GLY A 13 -6.33 -9.34 -1.51
CA GLY A 13 -5.03 -9.34 -2.17
C GLY A 13 -3.91 -9.80 -1.23
N THR A 14 -3.77 -9.15 -0.07
CA THR A 14 -2.77 -9.48 0.96
C THR A 14 -2.90 -10.92 1.43
N ALA A 15 -4.13 -11.36 1.74
CA ALA A 15 -4.41 -12.73 2.18
C ALA A 15 -4.14 -13.76 1.07
N ALA A 16 -4.49 -13.45 -0.19
CA ALA A 16 -4.21 -14.33 -1.33
C ALA A 16 -2.71 -14.46 -1.58
N GLY A 17 -1.95 -13.37 -1.49
CA GLY A 17 -0.49 -13.38 -1.51
C GLY A 17 0.09 -14.25 -0.40
N ALA A 18 -0.38 -14.05 0.84
CA ALA A 18 0.06 -14.84 1.99
C ALA A 18 -0.23 -16.35 1.83
N ALA A 19 -1.29 -16.71 1.10
CA ALA A 19 -1.64 -18.10 0.83
C ALA A 19 -0.63 -18.83 -0.08
N CYS A 20 0.25 -18.11 -0.80
CA CYS A 20 1.33 -18.71 -1.59
C CYS A 20 2.22 -19.65 -0.77
N VAL A 21 2.35 -19.42 0.55
CA VAL A 21 3.11 -20.26 1.49
C VAL A 21 2.61 -21.72 1.55
N PHE A 22 1.36 -22.00 1.15
CA PHE A 22 0.83 -23.37 1.12
C PHE A 22 1.29 -24.15 -0.11
N PHE A 23 1.53 -23.46 -1.23
CA PHE A 23 1.84 -24.07 -2.52
C PHE A 23 3.34 -24.06 -2.82
N MET A 24 4.04 -23.03 -2.35
CA MET A 24 5.47 -22.88 -2.61
C MET A 24 6.28 -23.65 -1.56
N LYS A 25 7.23 -24.48 -2.02
CA LYS A 25 8.03 -25.37 -1.15
C LYS A 25 9.26 -24.68 -0.54
N ASN A 26 9.79 -23.65 -1.20
CA ASN A 26 11.03 -22.95 -0.87
C ASN A 26 10.81 -21.43 -0.88
N GLN A 27 11.84 -20.65 -0.50
CA GLN A 27 11.86 -19.19 -0.64
C GLN A 27 11.55 -18.75 -2.09
N ILE A 28 11.02 -17.54 -2.26
CA ILE A 28 10.81 -16.94 -3.59
C ILE A 28 12.17 -16.82 -4.28
N ARG A 29 12.24 -17.15 -5.58
CA ARG A 29 13.50 -16.99 -6.34
C ARG A 29 13.84 -15.49 -6.37
N PRO A 30 15.12 -15.09 -6.17
CA PRO A 30 15.50 -13.67 -6.12
C PRO A 30 14.99 -12.86 -7.31
N LEU A 31 15.09 -13.40 -8.54
CA LEU A 31 14.58 -12.73 -9.74
C LEU A 31 13.06 -12.50 -9.73
N VAL A 32 12.30 -13.44 -9.14
CA VAL A 32 10.84 -13.33 -9.02
C VAL A 32 10.49 -12.29 -7.95
N GLN A 33 11.18 -12.31 -6.81
CA GLN A 33 11.01 -11.29 -5.75
C GLN A 33 11.26 -9.89 -6.34
N LYS A 34 12.36 -9.71 -7.07
CA LYS A 34 12.67 -8.43 -7.75
C LYS A 34 11.59 -7.97 -8.71
N MET A 35 11.10 -8.87 -9.55
CA MET A 35 10.00 -8.56 -10.46
C MET A 35 8.73 -8.15 -9.72
N LEU A 36 8.39 -8.87 -8.64
CA LEU A 36 7.22 -8.63 -7.81
C LEU A 36 7.29 -7.30 -7.04
N LEU A 37 8.44 -6.99 -6.42
CA LEU A 37 8.69 -5.72 -5.73
C LEU A 37 8.68 -4.53 -6.69
N GLY A 38 9.34 -4.69 -7.85
CA GLY A 38 9.30 -3.69 -8.91
C GLY A 38 7.87 -3.46 -9.39
N PHE A 39 7.11 -4.53 -9.63
CA PHE A 39 5.70 -4.45 -10.02
C PHE A 39 4.84 -3.73 -8.98
N ALA A 40 4.97 -4.07 -7.70
CA ALA A 40 4.27 -3.39 -6.62
C ALA A 40 4.62 -1.89 -6.58
N SER A 41 5.90 -1.56 -6.68
CA SER A 41 6.39 -0.18 -6.77
C SER A 41 5.73 0.60 -7.90
N GLY A 42 5.65 0.00 -9.10
CA GLY A 42 5.04 0.62 -10.27
C GLY A 42 3.55 0.90 -10.06
N VAL A 43 2.82 -0.07 -9.51
CA VAL A 43 1.40 0.09 -9.18
C VAL A 43 1.20 1.20 -8.14
N MET A 44 1.97 1.20 -7.05
CA MET A 44 1.85 2.20 -5.98
C MET A 44 2.16 3.62 -6.47
N VAL A 45 3.18 3.81 -7.31
CA VAL A 45 3.50 5.13 -7.88
C VAL A 45 2.38 5.62 -8.78
N ALA A 46 1.87 4.76 -9.66
CA ALA A 46 0.77 5.12 -10.54
C ALA A 46 -0.51 5.43 -9.74
N ALA A 47 -0.89 4.58 -8.77
CA ALA A 47 -2.04 4.83 -7.90
C ALA A 47 -1.90 6.17 -7.14
N SER A 48 -0.70 6.47 -6.64
CA SER A 48 -0.43 7.72 -5.92
C SER A 48 -0.64 8.96 -6.77
N VAL A 49 -0.31 8.90 -8.07
CA VAL A 49 -0.51 10.03 -8.98
C VAL A 49 -1.96 10.13 -9.43
N TRP A 50 -2.47 9.08 -10.05
CA TRP A 50 -3.75 9.10 -10.76
C TRP A 50 -4.95 8.94 -9.84
N SER A 51 -4.89 8.01 -8.90
CA SER A 51 -6.03 7.71 -8.04
C SER A 51 -6.07 8.53 -6.76
N LEU A 52 -4.96 9.18 -6.39
CA LEU A 52 -4.85 9.93 -5.14
C LEU A 52 -4.52 11.42 -5.31
N LEU A 53 -3.36 11.78 -5.86
CA LEU A 53 -2.95 13.19 -5.93
C LEU A 53 -3.84 14.01 -6.86
N ILE A 54 -4.17 13.50 -8.05
CA ILE A 54 -5.07 14.17 -8.99
C ILE A 54 -6.46 14.37 -8.36
N PRO A 55 -7.14 13.32 -7.85
CA PRO A 55 -8.43 13.49 -7.19
C PRO A 55 -8.36 14.39 -5.95
N ALA A 56 -7.25 14.40 -5.20
CA ALA A 56 -7.08 15.31 -4.08
C ALA A 56 -7.11 16.78 -4.54
N MET A 57 -6.43 17.11 -5.64
CA MET A 57 -6.45 18.45 -6.22
C MET A 57 -7.83 18.78 -6.80
N ASP A 58 -8.49 17.83 -7.46
CA ASP A 58 -9.84 18.05 -8.00
C ASP A 58 -10.88 18.27 -6.89
N MET A 59 -10.76 17.57 -5.77
CA MET A 59 -11.59 17.79 -4.59
C MET A 59 -11.37 19.17 -3.94
N ALA A 60 -10.29 19.86 -4.29
CA ALA A 60 -9.92 21.20 -3.86
C ALA A 60 -10.01 22.23 -5.01
N ALA A 61 -10.73 21.92 -6.10
CA ALA A 61 -10.84 22.77 -7.29
C ALA A 61 -11.34 24.20 -6.99
N ASP A 62 -12.16 24.38 -5.95
CA ASP A 62 -12.66 25.70 -5.51
C ASP A 62 -11.53 26.66 -5.09
N MET A 63 -10.33 26.13 -4.77
CA MET A 63 -9.13 26.92 -4.47
C MET A 63 -8.43 27.45 -5.75
N GLY A 64 -8.92 27.08 -6.94
CA GLY A 64 -8.33 27.45 -8.23
C GLY A 64 -6.86 27.05 -8.31
N LYS A 65 -5.97 28.01 -8.60
CA LYS A 65 -4.51 27.76 -8.68
C LYS A 65 -3.89 27.26 -7.38
N PHE A 66 -4.58 27.36 -6.24
CA PHE A 66 -4.11 26.88 -4.94
C PHE A 66 -4.62 25.48 -4.59
N ALA A 67 -5.29 24.76 -5.52
CA ALA A 67 -5.73 23.38 -5.31
C ALA A 67 -4.58 22.40 -5.00
N PHE A 68 -3.33 22.75 -5.35
CA PHE A 68 -2.16 21.98 -4.97
C PHE A 68 -1.84 22.05 -3.47
N VAL A 69 -2.37 23.02 -2.72
CA VAL A 69 -1.99 23.24 -1.31
C VAL A 69 -2.41 22.06 -0.42
N PRO A 70 -3.66 21.57 -0.46
CA PRO A 70 -4.04 20.36 0.26
C PRO A 70 -3.23 19.13 -0.16
N ALA A 71 -2.98 18.99 -1.47
CA ALA A 71 -2.23 17.87 -2.00
C ALA A 71 -0.76 17.88 -1.52
N ALA A 72 -0.07 19.01 -1.63
CA ALA A 72 1.31 19.15 -1.18
C ALA A 72 1.44 18.99 0.33
N ALA A 73 0.54 19.58 1.11
CA ALA A 73 0.55 19.47 2.57
C ALA A 73 0.28 18.03 3.02
N GLY A 74 -0.76 17.39 2.48
CA GLY A 74 -1.09 15.99 2.77
C GLY A 74 0.07 15.08 2.41
N PHE A 75 0.61 15.20 1.21
CA PHE A 75 1.74 14.39 0.72
C PHE A 75 2.97 14.49 1.62
N LEU A 76 3.39 15.71 1.99
CA LEU A 76 4.53 15.89 2.90
C LEU A 76 4.24 15.35 4.30
N LEU A 77 3.01 15.48 4.81
CA LEU A 77 2.60 14.90 6.09
C LEU A 77 2.61 13.37 6.04
N GLY A 78 2.20 12.76 4.92
CA GLY A 78 2.25 11.31 4.71
C GLY A 78 3.66 10.76 4.71
N MET A 79 4.56 11.42 3.96
CA MET A 79 5.99 11.10 3.98
C MET A 79 6.59 11.26 5.37
N ALA A 80 6.34 12.40 6.02
CA ALA A 80 6.86 12.67 7.36
C ALA A 80 6.32 11.68 8.40
N PHE A 81 5.07 11.23 8.24
CA PHE A 81 4.46 10.23 9.11
C PHE A 81 5.18 8.89 9.02
N LEU A 82 5.38 8.33 7.82
CA LEU A 82 6.09 7.06 7.70
C LEU A 82 7.57 7.19 8.07
N LEU A 83 8.24 8.27 7.66
CA LEU A 83 9.60 8.56 8.12
C LEU A 83 9.71 8.60 9.65
N ALA A 84 8.71 9.16 10.33
CA ALA A 84 8.65 9.14 11.78
C ALA A 84 8.36 7.73 12.32
N MET A 85 7.47 6.97 11.69
CA MET A 85 7.19 5.58 12.06
C MET A 85 8.43 4.70 11.97
N ASP A 86 9.25 4.84 10.92
CA ASP A 86 10.49 4.07 10.79
C ASP A 86 11.49 4.39 11.91
N ARG A 87 11.53 5.66 12.33
CA ARG A 87 12.39 6.10 13.44
C ARG A 87 11.89 5.62 14.80
N LEU A 88 10.57 5.49 14.97
CA LEU A 88 9.91 5.29 16.27
C LEU A 88 9.52 3.83 16.52
N VAL A 89 9.32 3.04 15.47
CA VAL A 89 8.87 1.66 15.56
C VAL A 89 10.03 0.73 15.23
N PRO A 90 10.35 -0.24 16.12
CA PRO A 90 11.36 -1.23 15.80
C PRO A 90 10.85 -2.12 14.67
N HIS A 91 11.50 -2.04 13.51
CA HIS A 91 11.10 -2.77 12.32
C HIS A 91 12.33 -3.31 11.59
N LEU A 92 12.10 -4.21 10.64
CA LEU A 92 13.17 -4.85 9.88
C LEU A 92 12.74 -5.02 8.43
N HIS A 93 13.48 -4.42 7.51
CA HIS A 93 13.36 -4.69 6.08
C HIS A 93 13.88 -6.10 5.75
N MET A 94 13.34 -6.71 4.71
CA MET A 94 13.50 -8.15 4.49
C MET A 94 14.95 -8.61 4.32
N ASP A 95 15.73 -7.86 3.55
CA ASP A 95 17.12 -8.19 3.23
C ASP A 95 18.13 -7.56 4.20
N HIS A 96 17.67 -6.75 5.16
CA HIS A 96 18.52 -6.17 6.20
C HIS A 96 18.71 -7.13 7.39
N LYS A 97 19.94 -7.15 7.92
CA LYS A 97 20.31 -7.97 9.10
C LYS A 97 20.15 -7.24 10.42
N GLU A 98 20.22 -5.91 10.41
CA GLU A 98 20.10 -5.09 11.61
C GLU A 98 18.73 -4.39 11.65
N PRO A 99 18.02 -4.42 12.80
CA PRO A 99 16.74 -3.73 12.96
C PRO A 99 16.93 -2.22 12.97
N GLU A 100 15.99 -1.52 12.34
CA GLU A 100 15.89 -0.06 12.37
C GLU A 100 14.93 0.40 13.46
N GLY A 101 15.00 1.68 13.82
CA GLY A 101 14.27 2.26 14.95
C GLY A 101 14.90 1.92 16.32
N PRO A 102 14.13 2.02 17.43
CA PRO A 102 14.66 1.80 18.77
C PRO A 102 15.04 0.33 19.00
N LYS A 103 16.09 0.09 19.81
CA LYS A 103 16.49 -1.28 20.19
C LYS A 103 15.31 -2.02 20.81
N SER A 104 15.02 -3.20 20.28
CA SER A 104 13.86 -3.99 20.67
C SER A 104 14.23 -5.45 20.86
N SER A 105 13.54 -6.12 21.78
CA SER A 105 13.62 -7.57 21.99
C SER A 105 12.62 -8.36 21.14
N LEU A 106 11.95 -7.70 20.19
CA LEU A 106 11.02 -8.35 19.27
C LEU A 106 11.74 -9.34 18.36
N LYS A 107 11.05 -10.41 17.99
CA LYS A 107 11.55 -11.38 17.01
C LYS A 107 11.58 -10.73 15.63
N LYS A 108 12.53 -11.13 14.78
CA LYS A 108 12.64 -10.70 13.37
C LYS A 108 11.30 -10.82 12.62
N SER A 109 10.66 -11.99 12.70
CA SER A 109 9.30 -12.23 12.21
C SER A 109 8.26 -11.22 12.68
N THR A 110 8.32 -10.76 13.94
CA THR A 110 7.38 -9.77 14.47
C THR A 110 7.65 -8.38 13.90
N MET A 111 8.92 -8.02 13.74
CA MET A 111 9.32 -6.74 13.15
C MET A 111 8.95 -6.66 11.67
N LEU A 112 9.07 -7.76 10.93
CA LEU A 112 8.64 -7.84 9.52
C LEU A 112 7.12 -7.66 9.37
N VAL A 113 6.34 -8.37 10.19
CA VAL A 113 4.87 -8.24 10.20
C VAL A 113 4.46 -6.82 10.58
N LEU A 114 5.15 -6.20 11.54
CA LEU A 114 4.86 -4.85 12.00
C LEU A 114 5.15 -3.80 10.90
N ALA A 115 6.26 -3.93 10.18
CA ALA A 115 6.60 -3.04 9.06
C ALA A 115 5.47 -2.99 8.04
N VAL A 116 5.07 -4.15 7.51
CA VAL A 116 4.00 -4.19 6.51
C VAL A 116 2.64 -3.81 7.08
N THR A 117 2.37 -4.11 8.36
CA THR A 117 1.16 -3.59 9.02
C THR A 117 1.12 -2.06 9.00
N LEU A 118 2.25 -1.38 9.17
CA LEU A 118 2.28 0.09 9.10
C LEU A 118 2.06 0.60 7.68
N HIS A 119 2.56 -0.10 6.66
CA HIS A 119 2.39 0.28 5.24
C HIS A 119 0.96 0.12 4.75
N ASN A 120 0.26 -0.89 5.27
CA ASN A 120 -1.13 -1.18 4.94
C ASN A 120 -2.13 -0.16 5.53
N ILE A 121 -1.72 0.65 6.52
CA ILE A 121 -2.59 1.69 7.10
C ILE A 121 -2.91 2.78 6.06
N PRO A 122 -1.92 3.44 5.43
CA PRO A 122 -2.14 4.38 4.32
C PRO A 122 -3.03 3.84 3.20
N GLU A 123 -2.84 2.57 2.81
CA GLU A 123 -3.64 1.94 1.75
C GLU A 123 -5.11 1.78 2.13
N GLY A 124 -5.37 1.28 3.34
CA GLY A 124 -6.71 1.21 3.90
C GLY A 124 -7.38 2.58 3.95
N MET A 125 -6.64 3.59 4.43
CA MET A 125 -7.12 4.97 4.44
C MET A 125 -7.43 5.49 3.04
N ALA A 126 -6.57 5.25 2.04
CA ALA A 126 -6.79 5.67 0.65
C ALA A 126 -8.13 5.15 0.11
N VAL A 127 -8.37 3.84 0.25
CA VAL A 127 -9.65 3.22 -0.15
C VAL A 127 -10.81 3.83 0.62
N GLY A 128 -10.65 4.04 1.93
CA GLY A 128 -11.64 4.71 2.77
C GLY A 128 -12.01 6.11 2.27
N VAL A 129 -11.01 6.95 1.93
CA VAL A 129 -11.23 8.33 1.44
C VAL A 129 -11.96 8.32 0.12
N VAL A 130 -11.59 7.45 -0.82
CA VAL A 130 -12.23 7.39 -2.14
C VAL A 130 -13.69 6.93 -2.03
N PHE A 131 -13.97 5.88 -1.25
CA PHE A 131 -15.35 5.45 -0.99
C PHE A 131 -16.16 6.50 -0.21
N ALA A 132 -15.55 7.19 0.74
CA ALA A 132 -16.16 8.30 1.46
C ALA A 132 -16.53 9.47 0.55
N GLY A 133 -15.61 9.87 -0.35
CA GLY A 133 -15.84 10.95 -1.31
C GLY A 133 -16.98 10.63 -2.28
N MET A 134 -17.06 9.39 -2.76
CA MET A 134 -18.19 8.91 -3.56
C MET A 134 -19.52 8.98 -2.78
N MET A 135 -19.56 8.56 -1.51
CA MET A 135 -20.78 8.61 -0.69
C MET A 135 -21.31 10.03 -0.47
N GLN A 136 -20.42 11.02 -0.49
CA GLN A 136 -20.78 12.42 -0.29
C GLN A 136 -21.27 13.12 -1.56
N GLY A 137 -21.36 12.40 -2.69
CA GLY A 137 -21.90 12.94 -3.93
C GLY A 137 -20.99 13.95 -4.61
N LYS A 138 -19.68 13.95 -4.33
CA LYS A 138 -18.71 14.67 -5.18
C LYS A 138 -18.67 13.96 -6.53
N GLU A 139 -19.24 14.58 -7.57
CA GLU A 139 -19.36 14.02 -8.93
C GLU A 139 -18.03 13.54 -9.56
N LEU A 140 -16.91 13.89 -8.95
CA LEU A 140 -15.55 13.53 -9.36
C LEU A 140 -15.15 12.08 -9.09
N ILE A 141 -15.77 11.37 -8.14
CA ILE A 141 -15.37 10.00 -7.81
C ILE A 141 -16.48 9.01 -8.18
N THR A 142 -16.21 8.22 -9.22
CA THR A 142 -17.14 7.17 -9.67
C THR A 142 -16.98 5.89 -8.86
N LEU A 143 -18.04 5.06 -8.80
CA LEU A 143 -17.97 3.74 -8.19
C LEU A 143 -16.90 2.86 -8.86
N ALA A 144 -16.78 2.97 -10.19
CA ALA A 144 -15.83 2.19 -10.96
C ALA A 144 -14.37 2.62 -10.69
N GLY A 145 -14.10 3.93 -10.56
CA GLY A 145 -12.79 4.45 -10.12
C GLY A 145 -12.44 4.04 -8.68
N ALA A 146 -13.41 4.03 -7.76
CA ALA A 146 -13.20 3.55 -6.39
C ALA A 146 -12.82 2.05 -6.35
N PHE A 147 -13.45 1.24 -7.19
CA PHE A 147 -13.06 -0.16 -7.37
C PHE A 147 -11.72 -0.32 -8.09
N ALA A 148 -11.40 0.55 -9.06
CA ALA A 148 -10.13 0.54 -9.77
C ALA A 148 -8.96 0.73 -8.80
N LEU A 149 -9.04 1.73 -7.91
CA LEU A 149 -8.05 1.92 -6.84
C LEU A 149 -7.96 0.70 -5.92
N SER A 150 -9.10 0.18 -5.48
CA SER A 150 -9.13 -0.98 -4.57
C SER A 150 -8.48 -2.22 -5.19
N ILE A 151 -8.77 -2.47 -6.48
CA ILE A 151 -8.17 -3.57 -7.25
C ILE A 151 -6.68 -3.31 -7.46
N GLY A 152 -6.29 -2.08 -7.79
CA GLY A 152 -4.88 -1.68 -7.91
C GLY A 152 -4.09 -2.02 -6.65
N ILE A 153 -4.59 -1.60 -5.49
CA ILE A 153 -3.99 -1.90 -4.19
C ILE A 153 -3.96 -3.42 -3.95
N ALA A 154 -5.05 -4.15 -4.22
CA ALA A 154 -5.05 -5.62 -4.06
C ALA A 154 -4.04 -6.34 -4.95
N VAL A 155 -3.83 -5.84 -6.17
CA VAL A 155 -2.91 -6.42 -7.15
C VAL A 155 -1.46 -6.30 -6.70
N GLN A 156 -1.09 -5.21 -6.02
CA GLN A 156 0.25 -5.04 -5.45
C GLN A 156 0.40 -5.69 -4.06
N ASN A 157 -0.69 -5.76 -3.28
CA ASN A 157 -0.72 -6.48 -2.00
C ASN A 157 -0.52 -7.99 -2.14
N PHE A 158 -0.83 -8.56 -3.30
CA PHE A 158 -0.55 -9.97 -3.56
C PHE A 158 0.97 -10.27 -3.51
N PRO A 159 1.83 -9.58 -4.29
CA PRO A 159 3.28 -9.56 -4.09
C PRO A 159 3.69 -9.45 -2.61
N GLU A 160 3.21 -8.42 -1.90
CA GLU A 160 3.60 -8.14 -0.52
C GLU A 160 3.23 -9.28 0.45
N GLY A 161 2.00 -9.78 0.38
CA GLY A 161 1.55 -10.89 1.23
C GLY A 161 2.39 -12.16 1.04
N ALA A 162 2.78 -12.45 -0.21
CA ALA A 162 3.66 -13.59 -0.51
C ALA A 162 5.07 -13.35 0.06
N ILE A 163 5.56 -12.13 -0.10
CA ILE A 163 6.88 -11.65 0.33
C ILE A 163 7.01 -11.65 1.86
N ILE A 164 5.93 -11.47 2.64
CA ILE A 164 5.93 -11.61 4.11
C ILE A 164 5.85 -13.06 4.58
N SER A 165 4.89 -13.82 4.05
CA SER A 165 4.57 -15.16 4.57
C SER A 165 5.69 -16.18 4.30
N MET A 166 6.43 -16.00 3.22
CA MET A 166 7.46 -16.95 2.78
C MET A 166 8.73 -16.91 3.64
N PRO A 167 9.29 -15.73 4.00
CA PRO A 167 10.35 -15.62 5.01
C PRO A 167 9.92 -16.13 6.38
N LEU A 168 8.70 -15.84 6.84
CA LEU A 168 8.20 -16.37 8.10
C LEU A 168 8.25 -17.91 8.13
N LYS A 169 7.93 -18.55 6.99
CA LYS A 169 8.05 -20.00 6.85
C LYS A 169 9.51 -20.47 6.86
N SER A 170 10.43 -19.73 6.25
CA SER A 170 11.86 -20.07 6.21
C SER A 170 12.54 -19.88 7.58
N GLU A 171 12.04 -18.97 8.41
CA GLU A 171 12.44 -18.77 9.81
C GLU A 171 11.89 -19.86 10.76
N GLY A 172 11.16 -20.85 10.25
CA GLY A 172 10.75 -22.04 10.99
C GLY A 172 9.30 -22.05 11.47
N LEU A 173 8.48 -21.03 11.14
CA LEU A 173 7.04 -21.09 11.44
C LEU A 173 6.35 -22.20 10.63
N SER A 174 5.20 -22.68 11.11
CA SER A 174 4.34 -23.57 10.32
C SER A 174 3.69 -22.79 9.17
N ARG A 175 3.32 -23.46 8.07
CA ARG A 175 2.66 -22.81 6.92
C ARG A 175 1.39 -22.06 7.35
N GLN A 176 0.62 -22.65 8.26
CA GLN A 176 -0.59 -22.02 8.81
C GLN A 176 -0.27 -20.74 9.59
N ARG A 177 0.76 -20.74 10.45
CA ARG A 177 1.13 -19.54 11.21
C ARG A 177 1.70 -18.45 10.30
N ALA A 178 2.52 -18.83 9.32
CA ALA A 178 3.07 -17.90 8.33
C ALA A 178 1.95 -17.24 7.50
N PHE A 179 0.97 -18.02 7.05
CA PHE A 179 -0.23 -17.50 6.40
C PHE A 179 -1.03 -16.58 7.32
N LEU A 180 -1.30 -17.00 8.56
CA LEU A 180 -2.09 -16.19 9.50
C LEU A 180 -1.43 -14.85 9.80
N TYR A 181 -0.10 -14.82 9.96
CA TYR A 181 0.62 -13.56 10.18
C TYR A 181 0.68 -12.69 8.93
N GLY A 182 0.89 -13.27 7.74
CA GLY A 182 0.84 -12.51 6.48
C GLY A 182 -0.57 -11.99 6.14
N ALA A 183 -1.63 -12.72 6.47
CA ALA A 183 -2.98 -12.21 6.34
C ALA A 183 -3.27 -11.15 7.42
N ALA A 184 -2.86 -11.38 8.66
CA ALA A 184 -3.10 -10.45 9.76
C ALA A 184 -2.43 -9.08 9.55
N SER A 185 -1.30 -8.99 8.85
CA SER A 185 -0.69 -7.69 8.52
C SER A 185 -1.59 -6.83 7.63
N GLY A 186 -2.47 -7.43 6.82
CA GLY A 186 -3.43 -6.72 5.98
C GLY A 186 -4.73 -6.32 6.69
N ILE A 187 -4.97 -6.78 7.93
CA ILE A 187 -6.28 -6.53 8.59
C ILE A 187 -6.54 -5.04 8.85
N VAL A 188 -5.48 -4.25 8.92
CA VAL A 188 -5.55 -2.80 9.10
C VAL A 188 -6.13 -2.09 7.88
N GLU A 189 -6.11 -2.69 6.70
CA GLU A 189 -6.65 -2.10 5.47
C GLU A 189 -8.17 -1.85 5.58
N PRO A 190 -9.02 -2.86 5.85
CA PRO A 190 -10.45 -2.63 6.03
C PRO A 190 -10.78 -1.84 7.29
N ILE A 191 -9.94 -1.90 8.33
CA ILE A 191 -10.11 -1.09 9.55
C ILE A 191 -9.89 0.39 9.22
N GLY A 192 -8.76 0.73 8.57
CA GLY A 192 -8.43 2.09 8.15
C GLY A 192 -9.47 2.65 7.19
N ALA A 193 -9.93 1.83 6.23
CA ALA A 193 -11.00 2.20 5.31
C ALA A 193 -12.31 2.49 6.06
N GLY A 194 -12.72 1.58 6.95
CA GLY A 194 -13.93 1.72 7.75
C GLY A 194 -13.91 2.95 8.66
N ILE A 195 -12.81 3.19 9.38
CA ILE A 195 -12.63 4.38 10.23
C ILE A 195 -12.77 5.65 9.40
N THR A 196 -12.10 5.71 8.25
CA THR A 196 -12.15 6.86 7.36
C THR A 196 -13.57 7.14 6.86
N ILE A 197 -14.29 6.10 6.44
CA ILE A 197 -15.68 6.21 5.99
C ILE A 197 -16.61 6.65 7.13
N LEU A 198 -16.45 6.10 8.34
CA LEU A 198 -17.27 6.47 9.50
C LEU A 198 -17.08 7.93 9.91
N LEU A 199 -15.85 8.44 9.79
CA LEU A 199 -15.52 9.81 10.13
C LEU A 199 -15.74 10.79 8.98
N ALA A 200 -16.02 10.29 7.77
CA ALA A 200 -16.07 11.06 6.54
C ALA A 200 -16.96 12.31 6.61
N SER A 201 -18.15 12.20 7.23
CA SER A 201 -19.10 13.31 7.37
C SER A 201 -18.60 14.45 8.26
N TYR A 202 -17.63 14.18 9.14
CA TYR A 202 -17.01 15.16 10.02
C TYR A 202 -15.72 15.76 9.43
N ILE A 203 -15.12 15.09 8.46
CA ILE A 203 -13.78 15.43 7.93
C ILE A 203 -13.79 15.77 6.44
N THR A 204 -14.95 16.02 5.82
CA THR A 204 -15.08 16.37 4.39
C THR A 204 -14.06 17.42 3.89
N PRO A 205 -13.82 18.54 4.60
CA PRO A 205 -12.84 19.54 4.17
C PRO A 205 -11.40 19.04 4.19
N VAL A 206 -11.13 17.97 4.97
CA VAL A 206 -9.81 17.38 5.19
C VAL A 206 -9.56 16.19 4.26
N LEU A 207 -10.58 15.65 3.59
CA LEU A 207 -10.42 14.51 2.67
C LEU A 207 -9.33 14.70 1.59
N PRO A 208 -9.17 15.88 0.95
CA PRO A 208 -8.06 16.11 0.01
C PRO A 208 -6.67 15.90 0.64
N TYR A 209 -6.51 16.34 1.90
CA TYR A 209 -5.27 16.16 2.64
C TYR A 209 -5.03 14.70 2.98
N LEU A 210 -6.08 13.95 3.34
CA LEU A 210 -5.98 12.52 3.68
C LEU A 210 -5.65 11.66 2.46
N LEU A 211 -6.22 12.00 1.30
CA LEU A 211 -5.92 11.29 0.06
C LEU A 211 -4.47 11.51 -0.35
N ALA A 212 -4.00 12.76 -0.30
CA ALA A 212 -2.62 13.08 -0.58
C ALA A 212 -1.64 12.56 0.50
N PHE A 213 -2.08 12.48 1.76
CA PHE A 213 -1.34 11.81 2.83
C PHE A 213 -1.07 10.34 2.50
N ALA A 214 -2.09 9.61 2.04
CA ALA A 214 -1.88 8.23 1.63
C ALA A 214 -0.91 8.12 0.43
N ALA A 215 -1.00 9.05 -0.53
CA ALA A 215 -0.06 9.11 -1.66
C ALA A 215 1.39 9.37 -1.21
N GLY A 216 1.59 10.30 -0.28
CA GLY A 216 2.90 10.62 0.28
C GLY A 216 3.50 9.46 1.06
N ALA A 217 2.69 8.79 1.87
CA ALA A 217 3.10 7.60 2.59
C ALA A 217 3.47 6.46 1.62
N MET A 218 2.64 6.15 0.62
CA MET A 218 2.98 5.12 -0.37
C MET A 218 4.25 5.44 -1.16
N LEU A 219 4.45 6.70 -1.57
CA LEU A 219 5.69 7.12 -2.24
C LEU A 219 6.93 6.99 -1.36
N TYR A 220 6.79 7.22 -0.05
CA TYR A 220 7.86 6.98 0.89
C TYR A 220 8.27 5.49 0.88
N VAL A 221 7.33 4.56 1.03
CA VAL A 221 7.59 3.11 1.00
C VAL A 221 8.25 2.69 -0.32
N VAL A 222 7.77 3.20 -1.45
CA VAL A 222 8.34 2.88 -2.75
C VAL A 222 9.80 3.32 -2.85
N VAL A 223 10.11 4.54 -2.41
CA VAL A 223 11.44 5.13 -2.56
C VAL A 223 12.43 4.56 -1.56
N GLU A 224 12.01 4.39 -0.30
CA GLU A 224 12.89 3.96 0.78
C GLU A 224 13.10 2.44 0.77
N GLU A 225 12.08 1.66 0.36
CA GLU A 225 12.10 0.21 0.50
C GLU A 225 12.04 -0.53 -0.83
N LEU A 226 10.94 -0.41 -1.57
CA LEU A 226 10.66 -1.35 -2.67
C LEU A 226 11.60 -1.17 -3.87
N ILE A 227 11.91 0.08 -4.25
CA ILE A 227 12.86 0.35 -5.34
C ILE A 227 14.26 -0.12 -4.94
N PRO A 228 14.83 0.27 -3.79
CA PRO A 228 16.13 -0.22 -3.33
C PRO A 228 16.21 -1.75 -3.29
N GLU A 229 15.22 -2.44 -2.69
CA GLU A 229 15.23 -3.91 -2.58
C GLU A 229 15.10 -4.60 -3.96
N SER A 230 14.26 -4.05 -4.85
CA SER A 230 14.16 -4.55 -6.23
C SER A 230 15.47 -4.38 -7.01
N ALA A 231 16.22 -3.32 -6.74
CA ALA A 231 17.45 -2.96 -7.45
C ALA A 231 18.73 -3.58 -6.87
N GLU A 232 18.70 -4.16 -5.67
CA GLU A 232 19.90 -4.68 -4.99
C GLU A 232 20.56 -5.87 -5.72
N GLY A 233 21.89 -5.93 -5.81
CA GLY A 233 22.59 -7.06 -6.44
C GLY A 233 22.45 -7.12 -7.98
N GLU A 234 22.58 -8.30 -8.57
CA GLU A 234 22.60 -8.48 -10.03
C GLU A 234 21.19 -8.54 -10.66
N HIS A 235 21.10 -8.26 -11.97
CA HIS A 235 19.86 -8.32 -12.77
C HIS A 235 18.74 -7.35 -12.35
N SER A 236 19.11 -6.17 -11.83
CA SER A 236 18.17 -5.09 -11.45
C SER A 236 17.18 -4.68 -12.53
N ASN A 237 17.54 -4.85 -13.81
CA ASN A 237 16.66 -4.62 -14.97
C ASN A 237 15.31 -5.37 -14.88
N ILE A 238 15.27 -6.52 -14.20
CA ILE A 238 14.02 -7.29 -14.01
C ILE A 238 13.05 -6.54 -13.10
N GLY A 239 13.56 -5.88 -12.06
CA GLY A 239 12.77 -4.98 -11.21
C GLY A 239 12.22 -3.82 -12.03
N THR A 240 13.03 -3.22 -12.90
CA THR A 240 12.59 -2.14 -13.82
C THR A 240 11.48 -2.59 -14.77
N ILE A 241 11.55 -3.80 -15.31
CA ILE A 241 10.48 -4.37 -16.15
C ILE A 241 9.21 -4.57 -15.33
N GLY A 242 9.34 -5.10 -14.12
CA GLY A 242 8.23 -5.22 -13.16
C GLY A 242 7.56 -3.86 -12.91
N PHE A 243 8.36 -2.85 -12.57
CA PHE A 243 7.91 -1.47 -12.36
C PHE A 243 7.12 -0.94 -13.56
N ALA A 244 7.68 -1.04 -14.76
CA ALA A 244 7.00 -0.57 -15.96
C ALA A 244 5.65 -1.29 -16.19
N ALA A 245 5.61 -2.61 -15.98
CA ALA A 245 4.39 -3.39 -16.12
C ALA A 245 3.32 -3.01 -15.09
N GLY A 246 3.71 -2.86 -13.81
CA GLY A 246 2.81 -2.47 -12.72
C GLY A 246 2.27 -1.05 -12.91
N PHE A 247 3.15 -0.11 -13.27
CA PHE A 247 2.77 1.27 -13.56
C PHE A 247 1.77 1.36 -14.70
N VAL A 248 2.04 0.70 -15.82
CA VAL A 248 1.13 0.70 -16.98
C VAL A 248 -0.20 0.03 -16.65
N LEU A 249 -0.17 -1.10 -15.93
CA LEU A 249 -1.39 -1.78 -15.50
C LEU A 249 -2.27 -0.84 -14.67
N MET A 250 -1.69 -0.21 -13.64
CA MET A 250 -2.45 0.67 -12.76
C MET A 250 -2.96 1.93 -13.50
N MET A 251 -2.14 2.52 -14.37
CA MET A 251 -2.58 3.62 -15.23
C MET A 251 -3.76 3.22 -16.12
N ILE A 252 -3.75 2.01 -16.71
CA ILE A 252 -4.86 1.49 -17.51
C ILE A 252 -6.09 1.28 -16.61
N LEU A 253 -5.93 0.68 -15.44
CA LEU A 253 -7.03 0.44 -14.51
C LEU A 253 -7.72 1.74 -14.12
N ASP A 254 -6.96 2.76 -13.76
CA ASP A 254 -7.49 4.07 -13.38
C ASP A 254 -8.18 4.75 -14.57
N VAL A 255 -7.45 5.01 -15.65
CA VAL A 255 -7.95 5.79 -16.80
C VAL A 255 -9.13 5.09 -17.52
N ALA A 256 -9.15 3.75 -17.56
CA ALA A 256 -10.22 3.03 -18.24
C ALA A 256 -11.47 2.84 -17.37
N LEU A 257 -11.35 2.88 -16.04
CA LEU A 257 -12.45 2.57 -15.12
C LEU A 257 -12.95 3.77 -14.32
N GLY A 258 -12.26 4.91 -14.28
CA GLY A 258 -12.83 6.11 -13.65
C GLY A 258 -11.91 7.30 -13.61
#